data_AF-A0A3M0GDF3-F1
#
_entry.id   AF-A0A3M0GDF3-F1
#
_cell.length_a   1.000
_cell.length_b   1.000
_cell.length_c   1.000
_cell.angle_alpha   90.00
_cell.angle_beta   90.00
_cell.angle_gamma   90.00
#
_symmetry.space_group_name_H-M   'P 1'
#
loop_
_entity.id
_entity.type
_entity.pdbx_description
1 polymer ?
#
loop_
_entity_poly.entity_id
_entity_poly.type
_entity_poly.pdbx_seq_one_letter_code
_entity_poly.pdbx_strand_id
1 'polypeptide(L)'
;MKNYRIYSYITLGFALFFFVISLFSTPYFVRHTIKSSLENDIAAGKQEASQMALLSGELLNKNVDKQFVIESIQKAIANTNNENVFLSVIDWSGKVVSYPDVTNIGISTSDSSNEVATMESLITPDELYEIITSKLLEGNQNIGSNIIYIKSIPNSDLIVATHINEKKIQEKIDRTRNQFNIAFLILGLLTLLFTLSIIRYLSSFYEKLLDQKTIKIEDSVLSLSKLNSSLDAYQKNLLELKKSQVQLPEEQTQETPVQNIEKSKQRLLTYVRNELVSIPTEDIAYIYVDNTITYVIRKDGKRSTTNDSLDQIFSSLDEQLFFRANRQIIVAIHAIETITKFGNSALKIQTDPESEVEIVIGKNKAASFKQWLDL
;
A
#
# COMPACT_ATOMS: atom_id res chain seq x y z
N MET A 1 -27.49 -13.16 5.49
CA MET A 1 -27.20 -12.06 6.44
C MET A 1 -26.32 -12.53 7.62
N LYS A 2 -25.06 -12.96 7.41
CA LYS A 2 -24.26 -13.60 8.51
C LYS A 2 -22.95 -12.90 8.90
N ASN A 3 -22.49 -11.86 8.20
CA ASN A 3 -21.12 -11.33 8.38
C ASN A 3 -21.02 -9.90 8.92
N TYR A 4 -22.08 -9.32 9.52
CA TYR A 4 -22.04 -7.95 10.09
C TYR A 4 -20.91 -7.77 11.12
N ARG A 5 -20.62 -8.80 11.92
CA ARG A 5 -19.58 -8.75 12.96
C ARG A 5 -18.17 -8.48 12.39
N ILE A 6 -17.86 -9.04 11.22
CA ILE A 6 -16.56 -8.85 10.57
C ILE A 6 -16.41 -7.39 10.13
N TYR A 7 -17.45 -6.82 9.52
CA TYR A 7 -17.45 -5.41 9.15
C TYR A 7 -17.29 -4.49 10.35
N SER A 8 -17.95 -4.78 11.49
CA SER A 8 -17.79 -3.97 12.70
C SER A 8 -16.37 -4.04 13.30
N TYR A 9 -15.70 -5.18 13.24
CA TYR A 9 -14.31 -5.30 13.71
C TYR A 9 -13.34 -4.55 12.80
N ILE A 10 -13.56 -4.61 11.49
CA ILE A 10 -12.76 -3.86 10.50
C ILE A 10 -12.94 -2.36 10.71
N THR A 11 -14.18 -1.88 10.89
CA THR A 11 -14.42 -0.45 11.14
C THR A 11 -13.77 0.02 12.44
N LEU A 12 -13.85 -0.78 13.50
CA LEU A 12 -13.25 -0.45 14.79
C LEU A 12 -11.72 -0.43 14.72
N GLY A 13 -11.13 -1.45 14.08
CA GLY A 13 -9.68 -1.53 13.89
C GLY A 13 -9.14 -0.37 13.05
N PHE A 14 -9.85 0.00 11.99
CA PHE A 14 -9.46 1.11 11.12
C PHE A 14 -9.60 2.46 11.84
N ALA A 15 -10.68 2.66 12.60
CA ALA A 15 -10.86 3.84 13.44
C ALA A 15 -9.73 3.97 14.48
N LEU A 16 -9.36 2.87 15.14
CA LEU A 16 -8.26 2.86 16.11
C LEU A 16 -6.90 3.15 15.45
N PHE A 17 -6.65 2.57 14.28
CA PHE A 17 -5.45 2.84 13.50
C PHE A 17 -5.31 4.32 13.12
N PHE A 18 -6.37 4.92 12.58
CA PHE A 18 -6.38 6.35 12.25
C PHE A 18 -6.30 7.25 13.47
N PHE A 19 -6.92 6.84 14.58
CA PHE A 19 -6.80 7.56 15.85
C PHE A 19 -5.34 7.60 16.33
N VAL A 20 -4.63 6.47 16.28
CA VAL A 20 -3.20 6.40 16.62
C VAL A 20 -2.37 7.28 15.69
N ILE A 21 -2.60 7.21 14.37
CA ILE A 21 -1.89 8.07 13.40
C ILE A 21 -2.12 9.55 13.72
N SER A 22 -3.37 9.93 13.95
CA SER A 22 -3.74 11.32 14.27
C SER A 22 -3.06 11.80 15.55
N LEU A 23 -3.03 10.95 16.59
CA LEU A 23 -2.42 11.25 17.88
C LEU A 23 -0.93 11.63 17.75
N PHE A 24 -0.17 10.93 16.91
CA PHE A 24 1.25 11.22 16.66
C PHE A 24 1.49 12.28 15.59
N SER A 25 0.64 12.32 14.56
CA SER A 25 0.83 13.21 13.41
C SER A 25 0.46 14.66 13.73
N THR A 26 -0.67 14.88 14.41
CA THR A 26 -1.12 16.24 14.76
C THR A 26 -0.06 17.06 15.51
N PRO A 27 0.55 16.59 16.62
CA PRO A 27 1.55 17.40 17.32
C PRO A 27 2.78 17.70 16.45
N TYR A 28 3.21 16.75 15.61
CA TYR A 28 4.30 16.95 14.68
C TYR A 28 3.99 18.06 13.66
N PHE A 29 2.84 17.98 12.99
CA PHE A 29 2.45 18.98 11.99
C PHE A 29 2.19 20.35 12.59
N VAL A 30 1.54 20.42 13.75
CA VAL A 30 1.34 21.69 14.47
C VAL A 30 2.68 22.34 14.79
N ARG A 31 3.63 21.59 15.38
CA ARG A 31 4.97 22.11 15.69
C ARG A 31 5.67 22.66 14.45
N HIS A 32 5.66 21.90 13.36
CA HIS A 32 6.31 22.31 12.12
C HIS A 32 5.68 23.58 11.50
N THR A 33 4.35 23.62 11.39
CA THR A 33 3.63 24.77 10.83
C THR A 33 3.83 26.03 11.68
N ILE A 34 3.73 25.88 13.00
CA ILE A 34 3.86 27.01 13.92
C ILE A 34 5.31 27.52 13.90
N LYS A 35 6.32 26.65 13.95
CA LYS A 35 7.73 27.07 13.83
C LYS A 35 8.00 27.87 12.56
N SER A 36 7.60 27.36 11.40
CA SER A 36 7.79 28.07 10.13
C SER A 36 7.07 29.42 10.12
N SER A 37 5.87 29.49 10.73
CA SER A 37 5.18 30.77 10.86
C SER A 37 5.90 31.74 11.78
N LEU A 38 6.39 31.28 12.94
CA LEU A 38 7.15 32.12 13.86
C LEU A 38 8.43 32.64 13.21
N GLU A 39 9.12 31.83 12.42
CA GLU A 39 10.29 32.26 11.66
C GLU A 39 9.96 33.43 10.71
N ASN A 40 8.85 33.31 9.96
CA ASN A 40 8.38 34.39 9.09
C ASN A 40 7.94 35.63 9.89
N ASP A 41 7.18 35.45 10.96
CA ASP A 41 6.69 36.52 11.83
C ASP A 41 7.88 37.28 12.48
N ILE A 42 8.91 36.56 12.94
CA ILE A 42 10.15 37.15 13.49
C ILE A 42 10.94 37.90 12.42
N ALA A 43 11.10 37.31 11.23
CA ALA A 43 11.83 37.95 10.13
C ALA A 43 11.14 39.25 9.68
N ALA A 44 9.82 39.24 9.55
CA ALA A 44 9.01 40.42 9.25
C ALA A 44 9.16 41.49 10.34
N GLY A 45 8.99 41.13 11.61
CA GLY A 45 9.13 42.06 12.73
C GLY A 45 10.53 42.69 12.83
N LYS A 46 11.59 41.91 12.56
CA LYS A 46 12.98 42.40 12.49
C LYS A 46 13.16 43.43 11.37
N GLN A 47 12.59 43.16 10.20
CA GLN A 47 12.65 44.05 9.06
C GLN A 47 11.89 45.36 9.33
N GLU A 48 10.66 45.27 9.84
CA GLU A 48 9.83 46.44 10.19
C GLU A 48 10.51 47.31 11.26
N ALA A 49 11.03 46.71 12.34
CA ALA A 49 11.76 47.45 13.37
C ALA A 49 13.00 48.15 12.80
N SER A 50 13.72 47.49 11.89
CA SER A 50 14.91 48.06 11.25
C SER A 50 14.57 49.23 10.33
N GLN A 51 13.49 49.12 9.55
CA GLN A 51 13.01 50.21 8.69
C GLN A 51 12.50 51.39 9.51
N MET A 52 11.70 51.13 10.55
CA MET A 52 11.20 52.15 11.45
C MET A 52 12.33 52.89 12.16
N ALA A 53 13.33 52.16 12.66
CA ALA A 53 14.49 52.77 13.31
C ALA A 53 15.32 53.63 12.34
N LEU A 54 15.55 53.16 11.11
CA LEU A 54 16.26 53.92 10.09
C LEU A 54 15.53 55.22 9.72
N LEU A 55 14.23 55.12 9.37
CA LEU A 55 13.43 56.29 8.98
C LEU A 55 13.30 57.30 10.12
N SER A 56 13.06 56.82 11.34
CA SER A 56 12.98 57.69 12.52
C SER A 56 14.32 58.38 12.81
N GLY A 57 15.44 57.66 12.66
CA GLY A 57 16.78 58.22 12.81
C GLY A 57 17.12 59.26 11.74
N GLU A 58 16.64 59.08 10.51
CA GLU A 58 16.77 60.09 9.44
C GLU A 58 15.97 61.36 9.74
N LEU A 59 14.76 61.25 10.29
CA LEU A 59 13.97 62.40 10.72
C LEU A 59 14.68 63.17 11.83
N LEU A 60 15.20 62.46 12.83
CA LEU A 60 15.95 63.07 13.94
C LEU A 60 17.25 63.74 13.45
N ASN A 61 17.96 63.13 12.50
CA ASN A 61 19.15 63.74 11.89
C ASN A 61 18.83 65.05 11.14
N LYS A 62 17.61 65.20 10.64
CA LYS A 62 17.12 66.45 10.01
C LYS A 62 16.60 67.46 11.03
N ASN A 63 16.91 67.30 12.32
CA ASN A 63 16.45 68.13 13.43
C ASN A 63 14.92 68.20 13.56
N VAL A 64 14.20 67.14 13.14
CA VAL A 64 12.77 67.01 13.49
C VAL A 64 12.66 66.78 14.99
N ASP A 65 11.68 67.43 15.62
CA ASP A 65 11.46 67.33 17.06
C ASP A 65 11.20 65.88 17.50
N LYS A 66 11.86 65.46 18.60
CA LYS A 66 11.79 64.09 19.12
C LYS A 66 10.35 63.71 19.48
N GLN A 67 9.59 64.64 20.07
CA GLN A 67 8.21 64.39 20.46
C GLN A 67 7.32 64.16 19.23
N PHE A 68 7.52 64.93 18.17
CA PHE A 68 6.84 64.73 16.90
C PHE A 68 7.11 63.34 16.29
N VAL A 69 8.35 62.84 16.38
CA VAL A 69 8.71 61.50 15.90
C VAL A 69 8.00 60.42 16.74
N ILE A 70 8.01 60.53 18.07
CA ILE A 70 7.32 59.61 18.99
C ILE A 70 5.81 59.59 18.68
N GLU A 71 5.16 60.74 18.50
CA GLU A 71 3.74 60.81 18.17
C GLU A 71 3.43 60.20 16.80
N SER A 72 4.32 60.37 15.83
CA SER A 72 4.18 59.79 14.50
C SER A 72 4.29 58.27 14.54
N ILE A 73 5.24 57.73 15.31
CA ILE A 73 5.38 56.29 15.55
C ILE A 73 4.16 55.76 16.29
N GLN A 74 3.72 56.42 17.36
CA GLN A 74 2.53 56.04 18.12
C GLN A 74 1.28 55.93 17.24
N LYS A 75 1.09 56.87 16.31
CA LYS A 75 -0.01 56.80 15.32
C LYS A 75 0.13 55.60 14.37
N ALA A 76 1.35 55.26 13.97
CA ALA A 76 1.61 54.14 13.06
C ALA A 76 1.37 52.77 13.72
N ILE A 77 1.69 52.64 15.02
CA ILE A 77 1.56 51.36 15.74
C ILE A 77 0.26 51.22 16.53
N ALA A 78 -0.61 52.24 16.54
CA ALA A 78 -1.85 52.19 17.32
C ALA A 78 -2.74 51.01 16.90
N ASN A 79 -3.26 50.26 17.87
CA ASN A 79 -4.14 49.09 17.68
C ASN A 79 -3.52 47.88 16.94
N THR A 80 -2.20 47.82 16.79
CA THR A 80 -1.52 46.63 16.24
C THR A 80 -1.31 45.53 17.29
N ASN A 81 -1.72 45.73 18.55
CA ASN A 81 -1.65 44.72 19.61
C ASN A 81 -2.49 43.45 19.31
N ASN A 82 -3.34 43.45 18.30
CA ASN A 82 -4.10 42.28 17.87
C ASN A 82 -3.36 41.43 16.79
N GLU A 83 -2.18 41.86 16.36
CA GLU A 83 -1.34 41.13 15.40
C GLU A 83 -0.46 40.09 16.11
N ASN A 84 0.12 39.15 15.34
CA ASN A 84 1.02 38.14 15.90
C ASN A 84 2.30 38.78 16.44
N VAL A 85 2.77 39.82 15.75
CA VAL A 85 3.96 40.59 16.07
C VAL A 85 3.57 42.05 16.02
N PHE A 86 4.10 42.85 16.94
CA PHE A 86 3.88 44.29 16.95
C PHE A 86 5.14 45.01 17.45
N LEU A 87 5.20 46.32 17.24
CA LEU A 87 6.32 47.15 17.63
C LEU A 87 5.97 48.05 18.82
N SER A 88 6.95 48.36 19.64
CA SER A 88 6.90 49.42 20.65
C SER A 88 8.20 50.23 20.60
N VAL A 89 8.21 51.42 21.19
CA VAL A 89 9.44 52.20 21.37
C VAL A 89 9.68 52.39 22.85
N ILE A 90 10.91 52.12 23.27
CA ILE A 90 11.42 52.34 24.62
C ILE A 90 12.57 53.33 24.57
N ASP A 91 12.81 54.05 25.67
CA ASP A 91 14.07 54.77 25.86
C ASP A 91 15.16 53.84 26.43
N TRP A 92 16.42 54.32 26.46
CA TRP A 92 17.53 53.56 27.06
C TRP A 92 17.25 53.22 28.54
N SER A 93 16.48 54.03 29.27
CA SER A 93 16.12 53.70 30.65
C SER A 93 15.16 52.51 30.79
N GLY A 94 14.62 52.01 29.67
CA GLY A 94 13.68 50.89 29.64
C GLY A 94 12.23 51.34 29.82
N LYS A 95 11.95 52.65 29.76
CA LYS A 95 10.60 53.20 29.84
C LYS A 95 9.94 53.18 28.47
N VAL A 96 8.71 52.69 28.42
CA VAL A 96 7.92 52.65 27.18
C VAL A 96 7.45 54.06 26.80
N VAL A 97 7.85 54.53 25.61
CA VAL A 97 7.45 55.85 25.08
C VAL A 97 6.39 55.75 23.98
N SER A 98 6.28 54.61 23.31
CA SER A 98 5.20 54.33 22.36
C SER A 98 4.82 52.86 22.43
N TYR A 99 3.51 52.58 22.48
CA TYR A 99 2.98 51.22 22.58
C TYR A 99 1.64 51.13 21.84
N PRO A 100 1.29 50.01 21.19
CA PRO A 100 0.04 49.91 20.43
C PRO A 100 -1.23 50.18 21.26
N ASP A 101 -1.21 49.75 22.52
CA ASP A 101 -2.18 50.14 23.54
C ASP A 101 -1.61 51.28 24.39
N VAL A 102 -2.21 52.46 24.23
CA VAL A 102 -1.76 53.71 24.88
C VAL A 102 -1.75 53.64 26.40
N THR A 103 -2.51 52.72 27.01
CA THR A 103 -2.53 52.54 28.48
C THR A 103 -1.20 52.03 29.04
N ASN A 104 -0.36 51.42 28.20
CA ASN A 104 0.94 50.89 28.59
C ASN A 104 2.10 51.88 28.40
N ILE A 105 1.83 53.09 27.91
CA ILE A 105 2.85 54.13 27.75
C ILE A 105 3.28 54.64 29.14
N GLY A 106 4.59 54.74 29.35
CA GLY A 106 5.18 55.24 30.59
C GLY A 106 5.48 54.16 31.64
N ILE A 107 5.10 52.91 31.40
CA ILE A 107 5.45 51.76 32.24
C ILE A 107 6.93 51.40 32.03
N SER A 108 7.64 51.05 33.10
CA SER A 108 9.00 50.50 33.02
C SER A 108 8.94 49.01 32.65
N THR A 109 9.74 48.60 31.69
CA THR A 109 9.87 47.18 31.27
C THR A 109 10.35 46.26 32.40
N SER A 110 10.92 46.81 33.49
CA SER A 110 11.28 46.08 34.70
C SER A 110 10.09 45.64 35.56
N ASP A 111 8.95 46.30 35.44
CA ASP A 111 7.79 46.11 36.34
C ASP A 111 6.75 45.17 35.74
N SER A 112 6.79 44.95 34.42
CA SER A 112 6.03 43.89 33.77
C SER A 112 6.69 42.55 34.08
N SER A 113 5.97 41.69 34.79
CA SER A 113 6.33 40.34 35.26
C SER A 113 6.71 39.31 34.18
N ASN A 114 6.98 39.75 32.95
CA ASN A 114 7.45 38.91 31.87
C ASN A 114 8.93 39.22 31.68
N GLU A 115 9.73 38.31 32.24
CA GLU A 115 11.19 38.29 32.19
C GLU A 115 11.71 38.90 30.90
N VAL A 116 12.43 40.01 31.06
CA VAL A 116 13.34 40.56 30.07
C VAL A 116 14.21 39.40 29.59
N ALA A 117 13.82 38.81 28.47
CA ALA A 117 14.68 37.91 27.73
C ALA A 117 15.99 38.67 27.57
N THR A 118 17.03 38.16 28.22
CA THR A 118 18.37 38.71 28.27
C THR A 118 18.68 39.31 26.91
N MET A 119 18.89 40.63 26.89
CA MET A 119 18.98 41.51 25.71
C MET A 119 20.06 41.11 24.68
N GLU A 120 20.76 39.99 24.90
CA GLU A 120 21.88 39.48 24.13
C GLU A 120 21.63 38.13 23.41
N SER A 121 20.58 37.36 23.74
CA SER A 121 20.29 36.10 23.03
C SER A 121 19.08 36.27 22.12
N LEU A 122 19.30 36.28 20.79
CA LEU A 122 18.22 36.14 19.82
C LEU A 122 17.42 34.88 20.16
N ILE A 123 16.20 35.04 20.67
CA ILE A 123 15.31 33.92 20.94
C ILE A 123 15.07 33.20 19.60
N THR A 124 15.41 31.92 19.55
CA THR A 124 15.18 31.12 18.34
C THR A 124 13.69 30.78 18.21
N PRO A 125 13.17 30.53 16.98
CA PRO A 125 11.79 30.09 16.79
C PRO A 125 11.45 28.81 17.58
N ASP A 126 12.44 27.93 17.77
CA ASP A 126 12.31 26.71 18.56
C ASP A 126 12.12 27.02 20.05
N GLU A 127 12.99 27.82 20.64
CA GLU A 127 12.88 28.22 22.06
C GLU A 127 11.55 28.93 22.32
N LEU A 128 11.14 29.82 21.43
CA LEU A 128 9.89 30.55 21.57
C LEU A 128 8.67 29.64 21.50
N TYR A 129 8.70 28.64 20.60
CA TYR A 129 7.65 27.62 20.55
C TYR A 129 7.58 26.81 21.85
N GLU A 130 8.73 26.39 22.40
CA GLU A 130 8.78 25.62 23.65
C GLU A 130 8.30 26.46 24.84
N ILE A 131 8.69 27.74 24.94
CA ILE A 131 8.25 28.67 26.00
C ILE A 131 6.72 28.87 25.96
N ILE A 132 6.17 29.12 24.76
CA ILE A 132 4.72 29.29 24.61
C ILE A 132 4.00 27.98 24.93
N THR A 133 4.56 26.84 24.50
CA THR A 133 3.96 25.52 24.74
C THR A 133 4.04 25.10 26.21
N SER A 134 5.11 25.42 26.94
CA SER A 134 5.22 25.12 28.36
C SER A 134 4.24 25.94 29.18
N LYS A 135 4.10 27.24 28.89
CA LYS A 135 3.10 28.12 29.53
C LYS A 135 1.66 27.62 29.32
N LEU A 136 1.37 27.03 28.15
CA LEU A 136 0.08 26.39 27.88
C LEU A 136 -0.19 25.20 28.78
N LEU A 137 0.83 24.37 29.04
CA LEU A 137 0.70 23.19 29.90
C LEU A 137 0.51 23.57 31.38
N GLU A 138 1.10 24.69 31.81
CA GLU A 138 0.98 25.20 33.18
C GLU A 138 -0.35 25.91 33.45
N GLY A 139 -1.20 26.10 32.43
CA GLY A 139 -2.51 26.76 32.59
C GLY A 139 -2.41 28.24 32.98
N ASN A 140 -1.25 28.86 32.79
CA ASN A 140 -1.02 30.25 33.15
C ASN A 140 -1.73 31.17 32.13
N GLN A 141 -2.76 31.89 32.59
CA GLN A 141 -3.57 32.79 31.76
C GLN A 141 -2.96 34.20 31.66
N ASN A 142 -1.87 34.50 32.38
CA ASN A 142 -1.13 35.76 32.24
C ASN A 142 -0.21 35.69 31.02
N ILE A 143 -0.84 35.71 29.85
CA ILE A 143 -0.18 35.61 28.55
C ILE A 143 -0.11 37.02 27.98
N GLY A 144 1.05 37.64 28.16
CA GLY A 144 1.34 39.00 27.71
C GLY A 144 2.01 39.02 26.34
N SER A 145 2.93 39.96 26.16
CA SER A 145 3.87 39.96 25.06
C SER A 145 5.28 39.64 25.55
N ASN A 146 6.13 39.19 24.62
CA ASN A 146 7.55 38.98 24.86
C ASN A 146 8.39 39.69 23.79
N ILE A 147 9.48 40.32 24.19
CA ILE A 147 10.39 41.02 23.27
C ILE A 147 11.29 40.00 22.59
N ILE A 148 11.23 39.96 21.25
CA ILE A 148 11.98 39.00 20.42
C ILE A 148 13.16 39.64 19.69
N TYR A 149 13.16 40.96 19.54
CA TYR A 149 14.20 41.72 18.85
C TYR A 149 14.16 43.18 19.27
N ILE A 150 15.32 43.85 19.27
CA ILE A 150 15.43 45.29 19.50
C ILE A 150 16.35 45.92 18.47
N LYS A 151 16.08 47.18 18.11
CA LYS A 151 16.91 47.98 17.22
C LYS A 151 16.99 49.43 17.69
N SER A 152 18.21 49.92 17.91
CA SER A 152 18.45 51.32 18.27
C SER A 152 18.08 52.27 17.12
N ILE A 153 17.42 53.38 17.45
CA ILE A 153 17.18 54.48 16.52
C ILE A 153 18.45 55.34 16.45
N PRO A 154 19.09 55.50 15.28
CA PRO A 154 20.28 56.35 15.16
C PRO A 154 19.99 57.80 15.59
N ASN A 155 20.99 58.46 16.18
CA ASN A 155 20.91 59.85 16.65
C ASN A 155 19.87 60.09 17.76
N SER A 156 19.53 59.06 18.54
CA SER A 156 18.64 59.16 19.69
C SER A 156 18.92 58.06 20.73
N ASP A 157 18.41 58.29 21.94
CA ASP A 157 18.26 57.37 23.07
C ASP A 157 17.07 56.39 22.94
N LEU A 158 16.39 56.37 21.80
CA LEU A 158 15.22 55.53 21.55
C LEU A 158 15.60 54.18 20.92
N ILE A 159 14.84 53.14 21.28
CA ILE A 159 15.01 51.77 20.80
C ILE A 159 13.64 51.27 20.35
N VAL A 160 13.57 50.73 19.13
CA VAL A 160 12.39 50.00 18.66
C VAL A 160 12.49 48.57 19.15
N ALA A 161 11.48 48.10 19.88
CA ALA A 161 11.36 46.73 20.35
C ALA A 161 10.25 46.00 19.60
N THR A 162 10.56 44.81 19.10
CA THR A 162 9.62 43.90 18.45
C THR A 162 9.09 42.92 19.49
N HIS A 163 7.77 42.87 19.61
CA HIS A 163 7.06 41.98 20.52
C HIS A 163 6.38 40.87 19.75
N ILE A 164 6.34 39.68 20.33
CA ILE A 164 5.40 38.64 19.92
C ILE A 164 4.20 38.63 20.85
N ASN A 165 3.00 38.57 20.28
CA ASN A 165 1.77 38.42 21.03
C ASN A 165 1.53 36.94 21.35
N GLU A 166 1.89 36.52 22.56
CA GLU A 166 1.80 35.12 22.97
C GLU A 166 0.35 34.59 22.88
N LYS A 167 -0.65 35.43 23.19
CA LYS A 167 -2.08 35.05 23.11
C LYS A 167 -2.50 34.75 21.68
N LYS A 168 -2.06 35.56 20.71
CA LYS A 168 -2.35 35.32 19.29
C LYS A 168 -1.65 34.08 18.76
N ILE A 169 -0.42 33.83 19.20
CA ILE A 169 0.29 32.61 18.83
C ILE A 169 -0.41 31.38 19.42
N GLN A 170 -0.90 31.43 20.66
CA GLN A 170 -1.73 30.37 21.23
C GLN A 170 -3.02 30.13 20.44
N GLU A 171 -3.80 31.18 20.16
CA GLU A 171 -5.03 31.08 19.36
C GLU A 171 -4.74 30.41 18.00
N LYS A 172 -3.57 30.71 17.42
CA LYS A 172 -3.09 30.12 16.16
C LYS A 172 -2.69 28.65 16.33
N ILE A 173 -1.96 28.29 17.39
CA ILE A 173 -1.62 26.89 17.73
C ILE A 173 -2.90 26.06 17.85
N ASP A 174 -3.88 26.54 18.61
CA ASP A 174 -5.15 25.82 18.84
C ASP A 174 -5.97 25.68 17.55
N ARG A 175 -6.04 26.76 16.75
CA ARG A 175 -6.69 26.72 15.44
C ARG A 175 -6.03 25.71 14.51
N THR A 176 -4.70 25.73 14.41
CA THR A 176 -3.93 24.80 13.58
C THR A 176 -4.09 23.36 14.05
N ARG A 177 -4.06 23.11 15.37
CA ARG A 177 -4.34 21.78 15.94
C ARG A 177 -5.71 21.27 15.56
N ASN A 178 -6.74 22.11 15.68
CA ASN A 178 -8.10 21.74 15.32
C ASN A 178 -8.24 21.46 13.81
N GLN A 179 -7.61 22.27 12.96
CA GLN A 179 -7.57 22.03 11.50
C GLN A 179 -6.98 20.66 11.16
N PHE A 180 -5.82 20.30 11.75
CA PHE A 180 -5.22 18.99 11.53
C PHE A 180 -6.09 17.85 12.06
N ASN A 181 -6.67 17.98 13.25
CA ASN A 181 -7.59 16.97 13.78
C ASN A 181 -8.81 16.74 12.87
N ILE A 182 -9.42 17.81 12.36
CA ILE A 182 -10.53 17.72 11.41
C ILE A 182 -10.07 17.08 10.09
N ALA A 183 -8.90 17.46 9.57
CA ALA A 183 -8.35 16.90 8.34
C ALA A 183 -8.10 15.38 8.47
N PHE A 184 -7.50 14.92 9.57
CA PHE A 184 -7.29 13.50 9.83
C PHE A 184 -8.59 12.74 10.03
N LEU A 185 -9.61 13.34 10.65
CA LEU A 185 -10.95 12.75 10.77
C LEU A 185 -11.56 12.53 9.39
N ILE A 186 -11.59 13.56 8.54
CA ILE A 186 -12.16 13.48 7.18
C ILE A 186 -11.40 12.43 6.36
N LEU A 187 -10.06 12.44 6.40
CA LEU A 187 -9.23 11.48 5.69
C LEU A 187 -9.48 10.05 6.18
N GLY A 188 -9.59 9.85 7.50
CA GLY A 188 -9.92 8.56 8.09
C GLY A 188 -11.30 8.05 7.68
N LEU A 189 -12.31 8.92 7.65
CA LEU A 189 -13.67 8.54 7.23
C LEU A 189 -13.71 8.20 5.74
N LEU A 190 -13.05 8.98 4.89
CA LEU A 190 -13.00 8.75 3.45
C LEU A 190 -12.29 7.43 3.12
N THR A 191 -11.15 7.16 3.77
CA THR A 191 -10.42 5.91 3.59
C THR A 191 -11.17 4.70 4.16
N LEU A 192 -11.91 4.86 5.26
CA LEU A 192 -12.83 3.84 5.78
C LEU A 192 -13.92 3.51 4.76
N LEU A 193 -14.58 4.52 4.19
CA LEU A 193 -15.63 4.33 3.19
C LEU A 193 -15.07 3.60 1.96
N PHE A 194 -13.88 4.01 1.50
CA PHE A 194 -13.20 3.39 0.37
C PHE A 194 -12.88 1.91 0.62
N THR A 195 -12.32 1.58 1.79
CA THR A 195 -12.02 0.18 2.15
C THR A 195 -13.29 -0.67 2.23
N LEU A 196 -14.37 -0.16 2.85
CA LEU A 196 -15.66 -0.86 2.91
C LEU A 196 -16.28 -1.07 1.51
N SER A 197 -16.19 -0.06 0.64
CA SER A 197 -16.64 -0.17 -0.76
C SER A 197 -15.88 -1.26 -1.51
N ILE A 198 -14.55 -1.32 -1.37
CA ILE A 198 -13.74 -2.37 -1.99
C ILE A 198 -14.12 -3.74 -1.45
N ILE A 199 -14.24 -3.91 -0.13
CA ILE A 199 -14.60 -5.19 0.48
C ILE A 199 -15.97 -5.65 -0.04
N ARG A 200 -16.95 -4.75 -0.12
CA ARG A 200 -18.28 -5.07 -0.62
C ARG A 200 -18.27 -5.43 -2.12
N TYR A 201 -17.51 -4.69 -2.91
CA TYR A 201 -17.32 -4.99 -4.33
C TYR A 201 -16.70 -6.37 -4.53
N LEU A 202 -15.62 -6.67 -3.80
CA LEU A 202 -14.92 -7.94 -3.86
C LEU A 202 -15.81 -9.09 -3.40
N SER A 203 -16.53 -8.92 -2.28
CA SER A 203 -17.49 -9.92 -1.79
C SER A 203 -18.55 -10.25 -2.84
N SER A 204 -19.14 -9.24 -3.48
CA SER A 204 -20.13 -9.46 -4.54
C SER A 204 -19.54 -10.17 -5.76
N PHE A 205 -18.30 -9.84 -6.12
CA PHE A 205 -17.61 -10.52 -7.21
C PHE A 205 -17.35 -12.00 -6.91
N TYR A 206 -16.90 -12.33 -5.70
CA TYR A 206 -16.66 -13.72 -5.29
C TYR A 206 -17.96 -14.54 -5.14
N GLU A 207 -19.04 -13.94 -4.65
CA GLU A 207 -20.35 -14.61 -4.60
C GLU A 207 -20.79 -15.04 -6.02
N LYS A 208 -20.70 -14.14 -7.01
CA LYS A 208 -21.02 -14.48 -8.41
C LYS A 208 -20.14 -15.62 -8.96
N LEU A 209 -18.86 -15.63 -8.61
CA LEU A 209 -17.94 -16.71 -9.01
C LEU A 209 -18.32 -18.05 -8.35
N LEU A 210 -18.72 -18.03 -7.08
CA LEU A 210 -19.14 -19.23 -6.35
C LEU A 210 -20.46 -19.77 -6.91
N ASP A 211 -21.41 -18.88 -7.24
CA ASP A 211 -22.68 -19.26 -7.84
C ASP A 211 -22.46 -19.97 -9.18
N GLN A 212 -21.58 -19.43 -10.05
CA GLN A 212 -21.22 -20.06 -11.31
C GLN A 212 -20.59 -21.45 -11.12
N LYS A 213 -19.67 -21.60 -10.15
CA LYS A 213 -19.08 -22.90 -9.82
C LYS A 213 -20.12 -23.88 -9.29
N THR A 214 -21.05 -23.41 -8.48
CA THR A 214 -22.14 -24.22 -7.91
C THR A 214 -23.06 -24.73 -9.00
N ILE A 215 -23.50 -23.85 -9.91
CA ILE A 215 -24.31 -24.22 -11.09
C ILE A 215 -23.58 -25.27 -11.94
N LYS A 216 -22.27 -25.07 -12.21
CA LYS A 216 -21.48 -26.05 -12.99
C LYS A 216 -21.38 -27.42 -12.30
N ILE A 217 -21.24 -27.45 -10.98
CA ILE A 217 -21.22 -28.70 -10.21
C ILE A 217 -22.59 -29.37 -10.27
N GLU A 218 -23.67 -28.62 -10.13
CA GLU A 218 -25.04 -29.13 -10.23
C GLU A 218 -25.32 -29.76 -11.61
N ASP A 219 -24.94 -29.08 -12.70
CA ASP A 219 -25.02 -29.61 -14.06
C ASP A 219 -24.19 -30.89 -14.24
N SER A 220 -22.99 -30.93 -13.65
CA SER A 220 -22.12 -32.10 -13.68
C SER A 220 -22.74 -33.29 -12.93
N VAL A 221 -23.36 -33.05 -11.77
CA VAL A 221 -24.07 -34.09 -11.00
C VAL A 221 -25.31 -34.59 -11.76
N LEU A 222 -26.08 -33.68 -12.37
CA LEU A 222 -27.24 -34.03 -13.19
C LEU A 222 -26.86 -34.87 -14.41
N SER A 223 -25.79 -34.51 -15.11
CA SER A 223 -25.30 -35.29 -16.26
C SER A 223 -24.83 -36.69 -15.84
N LEU A 224 -24.12 -36.81 -14.72
CA LEU A 224 -23.68 -38.11 -14.19
C LEU A 224 -24.87 -39.00 -13.79
N SER A 225 -25.89 -38.42 -13.17
CA SER A 225 -27.14 -39.12 -12.85
C SER A 225 -27.85 -39.66 -14.10
N LYS A 226 -27.95 -38.85 -15.16
CA LYS A 226 -28.49 -39.27 -16.47
C LYS A 226 -27.69 -40.38 -17.12
N LEU A 227 -26.35 -40.32 -17.03
CA LEU A 227 -25.49 -41.38 -17.56
C LEU A 227 -25.71 -42.68 -16.80
N ASN A 228 -25.73 -42.65 -15.46
CA ASN A 228 -26.01 -43.84 -14.66
C ASN A 228 -27.37 -44.47 -15.00
N SER A 229 -28.44 -43.68 -15.13
CA SER A 229 -29.75 -44.21 -15.51
C SER A 229 -29.79 -44.80 -16.92
N SER A 230 -29.04 -44.21 -17.86
CA SER A 230 -28.90 -44.74 -19.21
C SER A 230 -28.12 -46.07 -19.23
N LEU A 231 -27.09 -46.21 -18.39
CA LEU A 231 -26.34 -47.46 -18.22
C LEU A 231 -27.22 -48.56 -17.63
N ASP A 232 -28.02 -48.24 -16.61
CA ASP A 232 -29.00 -49.19 -16.05
C ASP A 232 -30.00 -49.65 -17.12
N ALA A 233 -30.49 -48.73 -17.96
CA ALA A 233 -31.38 -49.08 -19.07
C ALA A 233 -30.67 -49.97 -20.10
N TYR A 234 -29.41 -49.66 -20.45
CA TYR A 234 -28.61 -50.47 -21.36
C TYR A 234 -28.35 -51.88 -20.80
N GLN A 235 -28.02 -52.01 -19.53
CA GLN A 235 -27.85 -53.31 -18.87
C GLN A 235 -29.14 -54.12 -18.88
N LYS A 236 -30.29 -53.49 -18.61
CA LYS A 236 -31.61 -54.16 -18.73
C LYS A 236 -31.86 -54.66 -20.15
N ASN A 237 -31.61 -53.83 -21.15
CA ASN A 237 -31.73 -54.22 -22.56
C ASN A 237 -30.77 -55.37 -22.92
N LEU A 238 -29.53 -55.38 -22.42
CA LEU A 238 -28.60 -56.51 -22.61
C LEU A 238 -29.08 -57.79 -21.93
N LEU A 239 -29.64 -57.69 -20.72
CA LEU A 239 -30.23 -58.84 -20.03
C LEU A 239 -31.46 -59.37 -20.76
N GLU A 240 -32.25 -58.48 -21.38
CA GLU A 240 -33.39 -58.84 -22.21
C GLU A 240 -32.93 -59.50 -23.52
N LEU A 241 -31.93 -58.95 -24.21
CA LEU A 241 -31.29 -59.57 -25.38
C LEU A 241 -30.69 -60.95 -25.05
N LYS A 242 -30.06 -61.10 -23.88
CA LYS A 242 -29.53 -62.38 -23.39
C LYS A 242 -30.63 -63.39 -23.06
N LYS A 243 -31.81 -62.93 -22.61
CA LYS A 243 -33.01 -63.77 -22.45
C LYS A 243 -33.63 -64.15 -23.80
N SER A 244 -33.59 -63.25 -24.78
CA SER A 244 -34.08 -63.50 -26.15
C SER A 244 -33.17 -64.41 -26.98
N GLN A 245 -31.91 -64.61 -26.58
CA GLN A 245 -30.96 -65.53 -27.23
C GLN A 245 -31.00 -66.98 -26.72
N VAL A 246 -31.96 -67.37 -25.87
CA VAL A 246 -32.09 -68.77 -25.44
C VAL A 246 -32.99 -69.53 -26.43
N GLN A 247 -32.44 -69.94 -27.57
CA GLN A 247 -32.88 -71.12 -28.33
C GLN A 247 -31.72 -71.70 -29.19
N LEU A 248 -31.09 -72.76 -28.66
CA LEU A 248 -30.34 -73.89 -29.29
C LEU A 248 -28.89 -73.64 -29.80
N PRO A 249 -28.01 -74.66 -29.89
CA PRO A 249 -27.39 -75.41 -28.79
C PRO A 249 -25.84 -75.55 -28.91
N GLU A 250 -25.21 -75.90 -27.77
CA GLU A 250 -23.88 -76.54 -27.56
C GLU A 250 -22.68 -76.15 -28.44
N GLU A 251 -21.64 -75.59 -27.82
CA GLU A 251 -20.26 -76.10 -28.00
C GLU A 251 -19.34 -75.68 -26.85
N GLN A 252 -18.58 -76.66 -26.35
CA GLN A 252 -17.62 -76.58 -25.26
C GLN A 252 -16.29 -76.01 -25.76
N THR A 253 -15.72 -74.97 -25.14
CA THR A 253 -14.25 -74.86 -25.06
C THR A 253 -13.78 -73.91 -23.95
N GLN A 254 -13.24 -74.54 -22.91
CA GLN A 254 -12.01 -74.23 -22.16
C GLN A 254 -11.51 -72.77 -22.06
N GLU A 255 -11.46 -72.34 -20.81
CA GLU A 255 -10.67 -71.23 -20.30
C GLU A 255 -9.18 -71.41 -20.61
N THR A 256 -8.55 -70.39 -21.20
CA THR A 256 -7.10 -70.15 -21.13
C THR A 256 -6.85 -68.66 -20.85
N PRO A 257 -5.92 -68.31 -19.94
CA PRO A 257 -5.68 -66.93 -19.54
C PRO A 257 -4.76 -66.24 -20.55
N VAL A 258 -5.28 -65.30 -21.33
CA VAL A 258 -4.46 -64.46 -22.20
C VAL A 258 -3.98 -63.25 -21.40
N GLN A 259 -2.68 -63.25 -21.10
CA GLN A 259 -1.92 -62.10 -20.63
C GLN A 259 -2.14 -60.92 -21.60
N ASN A 260 -2.76 -59.86 -21.11
CA ASN A 260 -2.93 -58.63 -21.88
C ASN A 260 -1.61 -57.85 -21.79
N ILE A 261 -0.74 -58.03 -22.78
CA ILE A 261 0.35 -57.10 -23.05
C ILE A 261 -0.34 -55.83 -23.54
N GLU A 262 -0.47 -54.84 -22.65
CA GLU A 262 -0.99 -53.52 -23.00
C GLU A 262 -0.09 -52.91 -24.09
N LYS A 263 -0.57 -52.90 -25.33
CA LYS A 263 0.13 -52.25 -26.43
C LYS A 263 0.10 -50.74 -26.22
N SER A 264 1.27 -50.14 -26.03
CA SER A 264 1.46 -48.69 -26.06
C SER A 264 0.87 -48.08 -27.34
N LYS A 265 0.25 -46.90 -27.24
CA LYS A 265 -0.28 -46.20 -28.42
C LYS A 265 0.89 -45.66 -29.24
N GLN A 266 0.91 -46.02 -30.53
CA GLN A 266 1.93 -45.55 -31.48
C GLN A 266 1.67 -44.13 -32.00
N ARG A 267 0.45 -43.60 -31.83
CA ARG A 267 0.05 -42.26 -32.28
C ARG A 267 -0.86 -41.59 -31.25
N LEU A 268 -0.62 -40.31 -31.01
CA LEU A 268 -1.45 -39.45 -30.17
C LEU A 268 -2.31 -38.55 -31.06
N LEU A 269 -3.62 -38.50 -30.79
CA LEU A 269 -4.53 -37.60 -31.50
C LEU A 269 -4.54 -36.25 -30.79
N THR A 270 -4.25 -35.20 -31.54
CA THR A 270 -4.14 -33.82 -31.02
C THR A 270 -4.96 -32.87 -31.88
N TYR A 271 -5.14 -31.66 -31.39
CA TYR A 271 -5.85 -30.58 -32.04
C TYR A 271 -4.88 -29.45 -32.34
N VAL A 272 -4.94 -28.93 -33.56
CA VAL A 272 -4.30 -27.67 -33.95
C VAL A 272 -5.41 -26.76 -34.49
N ARG A 273 -5.76 -25.73 -33.71
CA ARG A 273 -6.90 -24.84 -34.01
C ARG A 273 -8.22 -25.62 -34.11
N ASN A 274 -8.66 -25.95 -35.33
CA ASN A 274 -9.93 -26.62 -35.60
C ASN A 274 -9.75 -27.95 -36.38
N GLU A 275 -8.51 -28.42 -36.48
CA GLU A 275 -8.13 -29.64 -37.20
C GLU A 275 -7.59 -30.71 -36.25
N LEU A 276 -7.93 -31.97 -36.53
CA LEU A 276 -7.40 -33.15 -35.85
C LEU A 276 -6.08 -33.56 -36.49
N VAL A 277 -5.01 -33.56 -35.69
CA VAL A 277 -3.66 -33.93 -36.12
C VAL A 277 -3.21 -35.17 -35.35
N SER A 278 -2.97 -36.27 -36.06
CA SER A 278 -2.41 -37.49 -35.47
C SER A 278 -0.89 -37.42 -35.48
N ILE A 279 -0.28 -37.32 -34.29
CA ILE A 279 1.18 -37.20 -34.10
C ILE A 279 1.74 -38.57 -33.71
N PRO A 280 2.79 -39.08 -34.39
CA PRO A 280 3.51 -40.27 -33.94
C PRO A 280 4.10 -40.06 -32.54
N THR A 281 4.03 -41.06 -31.67
CA THR A 281 4.58 -40.96 -30.31
C THR A 281 6.09 -40.64 -30.33
N GLU A 282 6.82 -41.17 -31.31
CA GLU A 282 8.23 -40.89 -31.57
C GLU A 282 8.56 -39.43 -31.89
N ASP A 283 7.59 -38.64 -32.36
CA ASP A 283 7.77 -37.22 -32.71
C ASP A 283 7.58 -36.28 -31.52
N ILE A 284 7.12 -36.79 -30.38
CA ILE A 284 6.78 -35.99 -29.20
C ILE A 284 8.05 -35.73 -28.37
N ALA A 285 8.37 -34.46 -28.11
CA ALA A 285 9.51 -34.07 -27.28
C ALA A 285 9.13 -33.99 -25.79
N TYR A 286 8.09 -33.22 -25.47
CA TYR A 286 7.54 -33.15 -24.11
C TYR A 286 6.07 -32.72 -24.14
N ILE A 287 5.36 -33.01 -23.06
CA ILE A 287 3.95 -32.70 -22.86
C ILE A 287 3.82 -31.97 -21.53
N TYR A 288 3.13 -30.83 -21.51
CA TYR A 288 2.92 -30.07 -20.29
C TYR A 288 1.49 -29.56 -20.16
N VAL A 289 1.04 -29.35 -18.92
CA VAL A 289 -0.26 -28.74 -18.62
C VAL A 289 -0.05 -27.33 -18.13
N ASP A 290 -0.66 -26.37 -18.82
CA ASP A 290 -0.74 -24.97 -18.39
C ASP A 290 -2.18 -24.46 -18.50
N ASN A 291 -2.65 -23.73 -17.49
CA ASN A 291 -4.01 -23.19 -17.41
C ASN A 291 -5.14 -24.19 -17.78
N THR A 292 -5.03 -25.43 -17.31
CA THR A 292 -5.95 -26.57 -17.58
C THR A 292 -5.95 -27.12 -19.01
N ILE A 293 -5.03 -26.65 -19.87
CA ILE A 293 -4.87 -27.12 -21.25
C ILE A 293 -3.62 -28.00 -21.33
N THR A 294 -3.75 -29.18 -21.92
CA THR A 294 -2.62 -30.09 -22.17
C THR A 294 -1.98 -29.76 -23.51
N TYR A 295 -0.72 -29.35 -23.50
CA TYR A 295 0.08 -29.02 -24.67
C TYR A 295 1.06 -30.14 -25.00
N VAL A 296 1.11 -30.50 -26.28
CA VAL A 296 2.01 -31.51 -26.84
C VAL A 296 2.97 -30.82 -27.78
N ILE A 297 4.27 -30.91 -27.47
CA ILE A 297 5.34 -30.32 -28.25
C ILE A 297 6.05 -31.40 -29.05
N ARG A 298 6.20 -31.15 -30.35
CA ARG A 298 6.91 -32.05 -31.27
C ARG A 298 8.40 -31.70 -31.34
N LYS A 299 9.21 -32.63 -31.85
CA LYS A 299 10.63 -32.43 -32.19
C LYS A 299 10.88 -31.23 -33.10
N ASP A 300 9.92 -30.87 -33.97
CA ASP A 300 10.01 -29.71 -34.87
C ASP A 300 9.61 -28.38 -34.20
N GLY A 301 9.40 -28.35 -32.88
CA GLY A 301 8.98 -27.17 -32.13
C GLY A 301 7.50 -26.82 -32.31
N LYS A 302 6.73 -27.56 -33.12
CA LYS A 302 5.31 -27.28 -33.30
C LYS A 302 4.51 -27.72 -32.08
N ARG A 303 3.57 -26.87 -31.70
CA ARG A 303 2.67 -27.05 -30.56
C ARG A 303 1.29 -27.49 -31.01
N SER A 304 0.73 -28.45 -30.29
CA SER A 304 -0.65 -28.92 -30.42
C SER A 304 -1.30 -29.09 -29.04
N THR A 305 -2.61 -29.23 -28.99
CA THR A 305 -3.38 -29.41 -27.74
C THR A 305 -4.13 -30.72 -27.72
N THR A 306 -4.33 -31.32 -26.55
CA THR A 306 -5.21 -32.47 -26.39
C THR A 306 -6.18 -32.28 -25.22
N ASN A 307 -7.32 -32.96 -25.29
CA ASN A 307 -8.34 -32.98 -24.23
C ASN A 307 -8.08 -34.09 -23.21
N ASP A 308 -7.14 -35.00 -23.49
CA ASP A 308 -6.76 -36.06 -22.57
C ASP A 308 -5.98 -35.48 -21.38
N SER A 309 -6.19 -36.07 -20.20
CA SER A 309 -5.42 -35.69 -19.02
C SER A 309 -3.98 -36.20 -19.13
N LEU A 310 -3.05 -35.53 -18.44
CA LEU A 310 -1.65 -35.96 -18.41
C LEU A 310 -1.50 -37.41 -17.89
N ASP A 311 -2.38 -37.85 -16.97
CA ASP A 311 -2.43 -39.22 -16.47
C ASP A 311 -2.84 -40.22 -17.57
N GLN A 312 -3.90 -39.91 -18.33
CA GLN A 312 -4.40 -40.75 -19.43
C GLN A 312 -3.40 -40.85 -20.57
N ILE A 313 -2.69 -39.75 -20.85
CA ILE A 313 -1.64 -39.72 -21.87
C ILE A 313 -0.48 -40.60 -21.40
N PHE A 314 0.01 -40.41 -20.17
CA PHE A 314 1.12 -41.20 -19.64
C PHE A 314 0.83 -42.70 -19.64
N SER A 315 -0.38 -43.13 -19.24
CA SER A 315 -0.77 -44.55 -19.26
C SER A 315 -0.86 -45.16 -20.66
N SER A 316 -0.89 -44.32 -21.70
CA SER A 316 -0.94 -44.78 -23.09
C SER A 316 0.41 -44.71 -23.81
N LEU A 317 1.41 -44.08 -23.18
CA LEU A 317 2.77 -43.93 -23.71
C LEU A 317 3.66 -45.07 -23.23
N ASP A 318 4.77 -45.28 -23.94
CA ASP A 318 5.79 -46.23 -23.53
C ASP A 318 6.61 -45.67 -22.36
N GLU A 319 6.56 -46.33 -21.21
CA GLU A 319 7.27 -45.95 -19.99
C GLU A 319 8.80 -45.98 -20.17
N GLN A 320 9.33 -46.71 -21.15
CA GLN A 320 10.76 -46.70 -21.48
C GLN A 320 11.18 -45.40 -22.18
N LEU A 321 10.29 -44.83 -23.00
CA LEU A 321 10.59 -43.64 -23.80
C LEU A 321 10.14 -42.34 -23.14
N PHE A 322 9.18 -42.39 -22.21
CA PHE A 322 8.61 -41.22 -21.56
C PHE A 322 8.72 -41.29 -20.05
N PHE A 323 9.16 -40.18 -19.45
CA PHE A 323 9.22 -40.03 -18.00
C PHE A 323 8.34 -38.90 -17.50
N ARG A 324 7.59 -39.17 -16.44
CA ARG A 324 6.78 -38.14 -15.77
C ARG A 324 7.60 -37.34 -14.76
N ALA A 325 8.21 -36.26 -15.24
CA ALA A 325 9.07 -35.37 -14.46
C ALA A 325 8.37 -34.81 -13.21
N ASN A 326 7.13 -34.31 -13.34
CA ASN A 326 6.34 -33.81 -12.21
C ASN A 326 4.82 -33.94 -12.49
N ARG A 327 3.96 -33.28 -11.68
CA ARG A 327 2.49 -33.35 -11.86
C ARG A 327 2.01 -32.70 -13.16
N GLN A 328 2.82 -31.82 -13.74
CA GLN A 328 2.46 -30.98 -14.88
C GLN A 328 3.20 -31.35 -16.17
N ILE A 329 4.26 -32.17 -16.12
CA ILE A 329 5.16 -32.41 -17.28
C ILE A 329 5.51 -33.90 -17.46
N ILE A 330 5.46 -34.35 -18.71
CA ILE A 330 6.05 -35.60 -19.22
C ILE A 330 7.14 -35.23 -20.24
N VAL A 331 8.31 -35.88 -20.17
CA VAL A 331 9.43 -35.65 -21.08
C VAL A 331 9.80 -36.94 -21.81
N ALA A 332 10.15 -36.85 -23.09
CA ALA A 332 10.68 -37.98 -23.85
C ALA A 332 12.20 -38.08 -23.68
N ILE A 333 12.75 -39.30 -23.67
CA ILE A 333 14.18 -39.54 -23.48
C ILE A 333 15.04 -38.85 -24.55
N HIS A 334 14.58 -38.87 -25.80
CA HIS A 334 15.31 -38.28 -26.94
C HIS A 334 15.38 -36.75 -26.89
N ALA A 335 14.47 -36.10 -26.16
CA ALA A 335 14.39 -34.64 -26.12
C ALA A 335 15.30 -34.05 -25.04
N ILE A 336 15.94 -34.86 -24.20
CA ILE A 336 16.77 -34.38 -23.10
C ILE A 336 18.15 -33.98 -23.63
N GLU A 337 18.49 -32.70 -23.55
CA GLU A 337 19.78 -32.18 -24.01
C GLU A 337 20.81 -32.15 -22.87
N THR A 338 20.44 -31.49 -21.75
CA THR A 338 21.32 -31.40 -20.58
C THR A 338 20.56 -31.61 -19.28
N ILE A 339 21.24 -32.21 -18.30
CA ILE A 339 20.71 -32.41 -16.94
C ILE A 339 21.64 -31.71 -15.97
N THR A 340 21.14 -30.70 -15.27
CA THR A 340 21.91 -29.92 -14.29
C THR A 340 21.37 -30.14 -12.88
N LYS A 341 22.25 -30.10 -11.87
CA LYS A 341 21.84 -30.15 -10.47
C LYS A 341 21.22 -28.80 -10.09
N PHE A 342 20.03 -28.83 -9.51
CA PHE A 342 19.28 -27.65 -9.12
C PHE A 342 18.97 -27.69 -7.62
N GLY A 343 19.57 -26.77 -6.85
CA GLY A 343 19.33 -26.63 -5.42
C GLY A 343 19.58 -27.89 -4.57
N ASN A 344 18.68 -28.15 -3.61
CA ASN A 344 18.82 -29.18 -2.56
C ASN A 344 18.47 -30.60 -3.07
N SER A 345 19.25 -31.09 -4.05
CA SER A 345 19.13 -32.41 -4.71
C SER A 345 17.98 -32.57 -5.72
N ALA A 346 17.47 -31.48 -6.32
CA ALA A 346 16.60 -31.56 -7.49
C ALA A 346 17.43 -31.58 -8.79
N LEU A 347 16.82 -32.03 -9.89
CA LEU A 347 17.42 -32.03 -11.22
C LEU A 347 16.63 -31.09 -12.13
N LYS A 348 17.33 -30.27 -12.90
CA LYS A 348 16.76 -29.42 -13.94
C LYS A 348 17.11 -30.01 -15.30
N ILE A 349 16.11 -30.15 -16.16
CA ILE A 349 16.24 -30.70 -17.51
C ILE A 349 16.15 -29.54 -18.51
N GLN A 350 17.09 -29.48 -19.43
CA GLN A 350 16.96 -28.71 -20.67
C GLN A 350 16.60 -29.67 -21.80
N THR A 351 15.64 -29.28 -22.64
CA THR A 351 15.16 -30.08 -23.76
C THR A 351 15.40 -29.39 -25.09
N ASP A 352 15.49 -30.17 -26.16
CA ASP A 352 15.45 -29.69 -27.55
C ASP A 352 14.19 -30.25 -28.23
N PRO A 353 13.22 -29.41 -28.65
CA PRO A 353 13.19 -27.95 -28.57
C PRO A 353 13.11 -27.40 -27.13
N GLU A 354 13.56 -26.17 -26.95
CA GLU A 354 13.60 -25.48 -25.65
C GLU A 354 12.20 -25.42 -25.01
N SER A 355 12.10 -25.87 -23.76
CA SER A 355 10.83 -25.88 -23.05
C SER A 355 10.39 -24.48 -22.61
N GLU A 356 9.16 -24.09 -22.98
CA GLU A 356 8.51 -22.86 -22.49
C GLU A 356 8.32 -22.84 -20.96
N VAL A 357 8.37 -24.01 -20.31
CA VAL A 357 8.15 -24.18 -18.87
C VAL A 357 9.37 -24.85 -18.25
N GLU A 358 9.78 -24.38 -17.08
CA GLU A 358 10.94 -24.95 -16.39
C GLU A 358 10.68 -26.41 -15.95
N ILE A 359 11.46 -27.34 -16.48
CA ILE A 359 11.35 -28.77 -16.15
C ILE A 359 12.24 -29.07 -14.94
N VAL A 360 11.63 -29.18 -13.76
CA VAL A 360 12.31 -29.55 -12.51
C VAL A 360 11.78 -30.89 -11.98
N ILE A 361 12.70 -31.82 -11.73
CA ILE A 361 12.45 -33.08 -11.03
C ILE A 361 12.85 -32.92 -9.56
N GLY A 362 11.86 -33.05 -8.68
CA GLY A 362 12.08 -32.97 -7.22
C GLY A 362 12.89 -34.15 -6.67
N LYS A 363 13.47 -33.95 -5.47
CA LYS A 363 14.33 -34.91 -4.76
C LYS A 363 13.78 -36.35 -4.70
N ASN A 364 12.47 -36.50 -4.48
CA ASN A 364 11.82 -37.82 -4.35
C ASN A 364 11.83 -38.65 -5.65
N LYS A 365 11.87 -37.99 -6.81
CA LYS A 365 11.86 -38.64 -8.13
C LYS A 365 13.22 -38.66 -8.81
N ALA A 366 14.21 -37.93 -8.27
CA ALA A 366 15.54 -37.80 -8.85
C ALA A 366 16.28 -39.15 -8.95
N ALA A 367 16.08 -40.05 -7.99
CA ALA A 367 16.66 -41.40 -8.03
C ALA A 367 16.04 -42.26 -9.14
N SER A 368 14.71 -42.31 -9.21
CA SER A 368 13.97 -43.03 -10.25
C SER A 368 14.25 -42.50 -11.65
N PHE A 369 14.42 -41.19 -11.81
CA PHE A 369 14.78 -40.59 -13.10
C PHE A 369 16.17 -41.01 -13.57
N LYS A 370 17.15 -41.05 -12.67
CA LYS A 370 18.50 -41.54 -13.01
C LYS A 370 18.50 -43.01 -13.41
N GLN A 371 17.73 -43.83 -12.69
CA GLN A 371 17.57 -45.24 -13.02
C GLN A 371 16.87 -45.42 -14.38
N TRP A 372 15.89 -44.58 -14.68
CA TRP A 372 15.18 -44.60 -15.95
C TRP A 372 16.06 -44.20 -17.15
N LEU A 373 17.04 -43.32 -16.96
CA LEU A 373 18.05 -43.00 -17.99
C LEU A 373 19.07 -44.14 -18.24
N ASP A 374 19.12 -45.12 -17.33
CA ASP A 374 20.04 -46.27 -17.37
C ASP A 374 19.33 -47.58 -17.77
N LEU A 375 18.05 -47.48 -18.19
CA LEU A 375 17.27 -48.55 -18.82
C LEU A 375 17.62 -48.66 -20.30
#